data_AF-A0A0R2TMN4-F1
#
_entry.id   AF-A0A0R2TMN4-F1
#
_cell.length_a   1.000
_cell.length_b   1.000
_cell.length_c   1.000
_cell.angle_alpha   90.00
_cell.angle_beta   90.00
_cell.angle_gamma   90.00
#
_symmetry.space_group_name_H-M   'P 1'
#
loop_
_entity.id
_entity.type
_entity.pdbx_description
1 polymer ?
#
loop_
_entity_poly.entity_id
_entity_poly.type
_entity_poly.pdbx_seq_one_letter_code
_entity_poly.pdbx_strand_id
1 'polypeptide(L)'
;MTVMQSKYAEQVQRPEDLITANMQLVRKLAFYFHSRVRGAVEVDDLIQIGYMGLIDASQKYERHEGVTFTAYASIRIRGAILDHLRRSSNLCRTTIAMQRKVNVANAALERKLQRLPTAQETAVELNMTMADLDQWSQAFQSNVHQSLDEVYDEYSIWYVSDKGNPEEELSKTELRNALRKA
;
A
#
# COMPACT_ATOMS: atom_id res chain seq x y z
N MET A 1 49.50 16.43 45.34
CA MET A 1 49.00 17.32 44.28
C MET A 1 49.56 16.79 42.97
N THR A 2 48.82 16.27 42.01
CA THR A 2 47.45 16.56 41.58
C THR A 2 46.91 15.30 40.92
N VAL A 3 45.83 14.72 41.45
CA VAL A 3 45.11 13.63 40.78
C VAL A 3 44.36 14.28 39.62
N MET A 4 44.86 14.06 38.40
CA MET A 4 44.19 14.46 37.17
C MET A 4 42.88 13.68 37.08
N GLN A 5 41.80 14.32 37.53
CA GLN A 5 40.45 13.81 37.41
C GLN A 5 40.16 13.52 35.93
N SER A 6 39.88 12.25 35.64
CA SER A 6 39.33 11.81 34.36
C SER A 6 38.07 12.63 34.06
N LYS A 7 38.19 13.55 33.11
CA LYS A 7 37.18 14.56 32.77
C LYS A 7 36.29 14.16 31.59
N TYR A 8 36.15 12.86 31.33
CA TYR A 8 35.20 12.36 30.34
C TYR A 8 34.26 11.40 31.04
N ALA A 9 33.24 11.96 31.67
CA ALA A 9 32.01 11.22 31.90
C ALA A 9 31.57 10.71 30.51
N GLU A 10 31.63 9.40 30.33
CA GLU A 10 31.10 8.71 29.16
C GLU A 10 29.68 9.23 28.96
N GLN A 11 29.49 10.08 27.94
CA GLN A 11 28.18 10.64 27.64
C GLN A 11 27.30 9.48 27.20
N VAL A 12 26.55 8.92 28.16
CA VAL A 12 25.46 7.99 27.88
C VAL A 12 24.48 8.76 27.01
N GLN A 13 24.55 8.52 25.70
CA GLN A 13 23.66 9.15 24.73
C GLN A 13 22.23 8.79 25.13
N ARG A 14 21.44 9.80 25.48
CA ARG A 14 20.07 9.56 25.92
C ARG A 14 19.28 9.06 24.70
N PRO A 15 18.39 8.05 24.86
CA PRO A 15 17.58 7.55 23.75
C PRO A 15 16.81 8.68 23.01
N GLU A 16 16.37 9.69 23.75
CA GLU A 16 15.67 10.88 23.25
C GLU A 16 16.50 11.67 22.21
N ASP A 17 17.80 11.85 22.47
CA ASP A 17 18.70 12.58 21.57
C ASP A 17 18.92 11.78 20.28
N LEU A 18 19.08 10.47 20.41
CA LEU A 18 19.23 9.54 19.28
C LEU A 18 17.98 9.53 18.38
N ILE A 19 16.79 9.53 18.98
CA ILE A 19 15.52 9.60 18.25
C ILE A 19 15.44 10.91 17.47
N THR A 20 15.63 12.04 18.15
CA THR A 20 15.46 13.37 17.57
C THR A 20 16.41 13.59 16.39
N ALA A 21 17.67 13.16 16.52
CA ALA A 21 18.67 13.26 15.46
C ALA A 21 18.36 12.40 14.21
N ASN A 22 17.53 11.36 14.34
CA ASN A 22 17.26 10.39 13.27
C ASN A 22 15.81 10.41 12.77
N MET A 23 14.97 11.37 13.18
CA MET A 23 13.59 11.45 12.72
C MET A 23 13.44 11.60 11.20
N GLN A 24 14.38 12.32 10.55
CA GLN A 24 14.37 12.49 9.10
C GLN A 24 14.74 11.21 8.34
N LEU A 25 15.53 10.32 8.96
CA LEU A 25 15.82 9.00 8.40
C LEU A 25 14.55 8.16 8.27
N VAL A 26 13.67 8.21 9.27
CA VAL A 26 12.38 7.50 9.25
C VAL A 26 11.54 7.96 8.07
N ARG A 27 11.34 9.29 7.92
CA ARG A 27 10.60 9.84 6.78
C ARG A 27 11.18 9.38 5.45
N LYS A 28 12.49 9.52 5.26
CA LYS A 28 13.16 9.09 4.02
C LYS A 28 12.91 7.61 3.70
N LEU A 29 12.98 6.73 4.70
CA LEU A 29 12.73 5.30 4.53
C LEU A 29 11.24 5.01 4.25
N ALA A 30 10.32 5.67 4.96
CA ALA A 30 8.89 5.51 4.74
C ALA A 30 8.49 5.87 3.30
N PHE A 31 8.91 7.03 2.79
CA PHE A 31 8.67 7.43 1.40
C PHE A 31 9.30 6.48 0.37
N TYR A 32 10.49 5.93 0.68
CA TYR A 32 11.13 4.91 -0.15
C TYR A 32 10.33 3.61 -0.23
N PHE A 33 9.67 3.19 0.86
CA PHE A 33 8.78 2.03 0.82
C PHE A 33 7.46 2.36 0.16
N HIS A 34 6.84 3.49 0.50
CA HIS A 34 5.57 3.94 -0.09
C HIS A 34 5.59 3.89 -1.62
N SER A 35 6.65 4.39 -2.25
CA SER A 35 6.80 4.38 -3.71
C SER A 35 6.83 2.98 -4.34
N ARG A 36 7.13 1.93 -3.56
CA ARG A 36 7.14 0.53 -4.02
C ARG A 36 5.82 -0.19 -3.81
N VAL A 37 5.05 0.18 -2.80
CA VAL A 37 3.80 -0.50 -2.44
C VAL A 37 2.56 0.06 -3.14
N ARG A 38 2.72 1.07 -4.03
CA ARG A 38 1.67 1.61 -4.93
C ARG A 38 0.30 1.81 -4.24
N GLY A 39 0.28 2.49 -3.10
CA GLY A 39 -0.96 2.84 -2.40
C GLY A 39 -1.57 1.72 -1.54
N ALA A 40 -0.87 0.58 -1.37
CA ALA A 40 -1.35 -0.47 -0.46
C ALA A 40 -1.42 -0.04 1.02
N VAL A 41 -0.64 0.99 1.41
CA VAL A 41 -0.59 1.55 2.76
C VAL A 41 -0.29 3.04 2.68
N GLU A 42 -0.96 3.84 3.50
CA GLU A 42 -0.74 5.28 3.63
C GLU A 42 0.68 5.60 4.11
N VAL A 43 1.24 6.72 3.62
CA VAL A 43 2.61 7.10 3.99
C VAL A 43 2.74 7.41 5.48
N ASP A 44 1.70 8.00 6.07
CA ASP A 44 1.69 8.37 7.49
C ASP A 44 1.76 7.14 8.39
N ASP A 45 1.12 6.04 8.02
CA ASP A 45 1.23 4.77 8.73
C ASP A 45 2.67 4.24 8.70
N LEU A 46 3.31 4.25 7.52
CA LEU A 46 4.70 3.82 7.37
C LEU A 46 5.67 4.69 8.18
N ILE A 47 5.40 5.99 8.28
CA ILE A 47 6.16 6.91 9.13
C ILE A 47 6.01 6.52 10.60
N GLN A 48 4.78 6.27 11.08
CA GLN A 48 4.53 5.90 12.47
C GLN A 48 5.19 4.56 12.84
N ILE A 49 5.06 3.54 11.97
CA ILE A 49 5.72 2.24 12.15
C ILE A 49 7.23 2.41 12.18
N GLY A 50 7.78 3.26 11.31
CA GLY A 50 9.19 3.58 11.30
C GLY A 50 9.65 4.27 12.59
N TYR A 51 8.82 5.13 13.18
CA TYR A 51 9.11 5.73 14.48
C TYR A 51 9.11 4.70 15.61
N MET A 52 8.18 3.75 15.62
CA MET A 52 8.21 2.64 16.58
C MET A 52 9.51 1.83 16.48
N GLY A 53 9.94 1.53 15.24
CA GLY A 53 11.22 0.87 14.99
C GLY A 53 12.44 1.68 15.44
N LEU A 54 12.38 3.01 15.34
CA LEU A 54 13.43 3.92 15.82
C LEU A 54 13.48 3.99 17.35
N ILE A 55 12.33 4.07 18.02
CA ILE A 55 12.23 4.05 19.48
C ILE A 55 12.83 2.74 20.01
N ASP A 56 12.42 1.60 19.47
CA ASP A 56 12.98 0.29 19.80
C ASP A 56 14.49 0.22 19.58
N ALA A 57 14.97 0.81 18.48
CA ALA A 57 16.40 0.85 18.18
C ALA A 57 17.16 1.70 19.20
N SER A 58 16.61 2.84 19.62
CA SER A 58 17.24 3.74 20.60
C SER A 58 17.40 3.10 21.98
N GLN A 59 16.49 2.21 22.36
CA GLN A 59 16.52 1.50 23.64
C GLN A 59 17.50 0.30 23.64
N LYS A 60 17.73 -0.31 22.46
CA LYS A 60 18.52 -1.54 22.30
C LYS A 60 19.90 -1.30 21.70
N TYR A 61 20.26 -0.06 21.40
CA TYR A 61 21.54 0.26 20.80
C TYR A 61 22.64 0.23 21.86
N GLU A 62 23.62 -0.64 21.64
CA GLU A 62 24.87 -0.65 22.37
C GLU A 62 25.96 -0.06 21.48
N ARG A 63 26.77 0.84 22.05
CA ARG A 63 27.83 1.52 21.30
C ARG A 63 28.99 0.56 21.08
N HIS A 64 29.29 0.29 19.82
CA HIS A 64 30.46 -0.48 19.40
C HIS A 64 31.33 0.33 18.44
N GLU A 65 32.64 0.10 18.47
CA GLU A 65 33.54 0.73 17.50
C GLU A 65 33.17 0.33 16.07
N GLY A 66 33.10 1.32 15.17
CA GLY A 66 32.82 1.11 13.74
C GLY A 66 31.33 1.10 13.34
N VAL A 67 30.37 1.11 14.27
CA VAL A 67 28.94 1.11 13.94
C VAL A 67 28.22 2.32 14.52
N THR A 68 27.79 3.23 13.64
CA THR A 68 26.98 4.39 14.03
C THR A 68 25.55 3.98 14.35
N PHE A 69 24.91 4.69 15.30
CA PHE A 69 23.49 4.50 15.60
C PHE A 69 22.62 4.63 14.34
N THR A 70 22.90 5.59 13.47
CA THR A 70 22.16 5.78 12.20
C THR A 70 22.19 4.53 11.32
N ALA A 71 23.34 3.85 11.21
CA ALA A 71 23.45 2.60 10.47
C ALA A 71 22.59 1.49 11.10
N TYR A 72 22.69 1.32 12.42
CA TYR A 72 21.90 0.35 13.18
C TYR A 72 20.39 0.62 13.08
N ALA A 73 19.95 1.85 13.36
CA ALA A 73 18.57 2.28 13.27
C ALA A 73 17.99 2.08 11.86
N SER A 74 18.78 2.32 10.81
CA SER A 74 18.31 2.09 9.43
C SER A 74 17.89 0.64 9.17
N ILE A 75 18.54 -0.34 9.80
CA ILE A 75 18.19 -1.76 9.67
C ILE A 75 16.89 -2.04 10.45
N ARG A 76 16.79 -1.52 11.67
CA ARG A 76 15.63 -1.72 12.55
C ARG A 76 14.35 -1.08 12.00
N ILE A 77 14.44 0.16 11.51
CA ILE A 77 13.32 0.89 10.88
C ILE A 77 12.82 0.14 9.65
N ARG A 78 13.73 -0.29 8.76
CA ARG A 78 13.35 -1.08 7.57
C ARG A 78 12.66 -2.39 7.97
N GLY A 79 13.18 -3.07 8.99
CA GLY A 79 12.59 -4.30 9.52
C GLY A 79 11.16 -4.08 10.01
N ALA A 80 10.93 -3.06 10.83
CA ALA A 80 9.61 -2.72 11.34
C ALA A 80 8.59 -2.44 10.23
N ILE A 81 8.98 -1.61 9.25
CA ILE A 81 8.13 -1.30 8.09
C ILE A 81 7.82 -2.57 7.29
N LEU A 82 8.83 -3.38 6.99
CA LEU A 82 8.66 -4.59 6.19
C LEU A 82 7.78 -5.64 6.91
N ASP A 83 7.93 -5.77 8.22
CA ASP A 83 7.11 -6.69 9.02
C ASP A 83 5.66 -6.23 9.11
N HIS A 84 5.41 -4.92 9.20
CA HIS A 84 4.04 -4.40 9.08
C HIS A 84 3.45 -4.71 7.71
N LEU A 85 4.18 -4.40 6.62
CA LEU A 85 3.72 -4.67 5.25
C LEU A 85 3.40 -6.14 5.01
N ARG A 86 4.14 -7.07 5.64
CA ARG A 86 3.86 -8.51 5.59
C ARG A 86 2.60 -8.92 6.35
N ARG A 87 2.31 -8.23 7.46
CA ARG A 87 1.10 -8.49 8.27
C ARG A 87 -0.14 -7.88 7.61
N SER A 88 0.00 -6.70 7.00
CA SER A 88 -1.10 -6.02 6.30
C SER A 88 -1.36 -6.59 4.91
N SER A 89 -0.38 -7.26 4.27
CA SER A 89 -0.62 -8.03 3.06
C SER A 89 -1.46 -9.27 3.39
N ASN A 90 -2.78 -9.12 3.33
CA ASN A 90 -3.76 -10.21 3.34
C ASN A 90 -3.64 -11.11 2.09
N LEU A 91 -2.83 -10.70 1.11
CA LEU A 91 -2.51 -11.46 -0.08
C LEU A 91 -1.66 -12.68 0.28
N CYS A 92 -2.25 -13.86 0.16
CA CYS A 92 -1.53 -15.12 0.25
C CYS A 92 -0.30 -15.10 -0.69
N ARG A 93 0.82 -15.70 -0.27
CA ARG A 93 2.04 -15.80 -1.10
C ARG A 93 1.76 -16.35 -2.50
N THR A 94 0.78 -17.25 -2.60
CA THR A 94 0.26 -17.83 -3.84
C THR A 94 -0.37 -16.77 -4.75
N THR A 95 -1.18 -15.87 -4.20
CA THR A 95 -1.82 -14.77 -4.94
C THR A 95 -0.78 -13.79 -5.49
N ILE A 96 0.25 -13.45 -4.71
CA ILE A 96 1.35 -12.58 -5.17
C ILE A 96 2.18 -13.26 -6.27
N ALA A 97 2.48 -14.56 -6.11
CA ALA A 97 3.20 -15.32 -7.12
C ALA A 97 2.41 -15.37 -8.44
N MET A 98 1.08 -15.52 -8.35
CA MET A 98 0.19 -15.50 -9.49
C MET A 98 0.15 -14.11 -10.16
N GLN A 99 0.06 -13.02 -9.40
CA GLN A 99 0.14 -11.65 -9.95
C GLN A 99 1.44 -11.42 -10.75
N ARG A 100 2.57 -11.94 -10.26
CA ARG A 100 3.84 -11.86 -11.00
C ARG A 100 3.78 -12.62 -12.32
N LYS A 101 3.19 -13.82 -12.34
CA LYS A 101 3.00 -14.58 -13.59
C LYS A 101 2.13 -13.81 -14.58
N VAL A 102 1.01 -13.24 -14.12
CA VAL A 102 0.11 -12.41 -14.93
C VAL A 102 0.86 -11.21 -15.52
N ASN A 103 1.63 -10.49 -14.72
CA ASN A 103 2.41 -9.34 -15.21
C ASN A 103 3.45 -9.73 -16.26
N VAL A 104 4.13 -10.88 -16.08
CA VAL A 104 5.10 -11.39 -17.06
C VAL A 104 4.41 -11.81 -18.35
N ALA A 105 3.28 -12.51 -18.26
CA ALA A 105 2.48 -12.91 -19.41
C ALA A 105 1.97 -11.69 -20.18
N ASN A 106 1.42 -10.69 -19.48
CA ASN A 106 0.96 -9.45 -20.09
C ASN A 106 2.10 -8.70 -20.78
N ALA A 107 3.26 -8.52 -20.13
CA ALA A 107 4.40 -7.86 -20.76
C ALA A 107 4.94 -8.62 -21.99
N ALA A 108 4.85 -9.95 -22.00
CA ALA A 108 5.22 -10.77 -23.16
C ALA A 108 4.21 -10.60 -24.30
N LEU A 109 2.91 -10.60 -24.00
CA LEU A 109 1.84 -10.39 -24.97
C LEU A 109 1.85 -8.96 -25.53
N GLU A 110 2.07 -7.94 -24.71
CA GLU A 110 2.19 -6.55 -25.16
C GLU A 110 3.31 -6.39 -26.21
N ARG A 111 4.46 -7.03 -25.98
CA ARG A 111 5.57 -7.04 -26.94
C ARG A 111 5.21 -7.75 -28.24
N LYS A 112 4.46 -8.86 -28.17
CA LYS A 112 4.03 -9.64 -29.35
C LYS A 112 2.94 -8.93 -30.15
N LEU A 113 1.94 -8.36 -29.46
CA LEU A 113 0.71 -7.83 -30.05
C LEU A 113 0.81 -6.33 -30.37
N GLN A 114 1.80 -5.61 -29.81
CA GLN A 114 1.94 -4.15 -29.91
C GLN A 114 0.67 -3.39 -29.43
N ARG A 115 -0.09 -4.02 -28.53
CA ARG A 115 -1.27 -3.47 -27.85
C ARG A 115 -1.44 -4.16 -26.50
N LEU A 116 -2.31 -3.61 -25.66
CA LEU A 116 -2.73 -4.28 -24.43
C LEU A 116 -3.41 -5.64 -24.75
N PRO A 117 -3.05 -6.73 -24.04
CA PRO A 117 -3.69 -8.02 -24.20
C PRO A 117 -5.09 -8.01 -23.60
N THR A 118 -5.98 -8.79 -24.21
CA THR A 118 -7.31 -9.06 -23.66
C THR A 118 -7.24 -10.13 -22.57
N ALA A 119 -8.21 -10.15 -21.65
CA ALA A 119 -8.26 -11.14 -20.57
C ALA A 119 -8.23 -12.59 -21.09
N GLN A 120 -8.84 -12.84 -22.26
CA GLN A 120 -8.81 -14.13 -22.93
C GLN A 120 -7.40 -14.52 -23.40
N GLU A 121 -6.65 -13.59 -23.98
CA GLU A 121 -5.28 -13.83 -24.42
C GLU A 121 -4.35 -14.10 -23.23
N THR A 122 -4.55 -13.37 -22.13
CA THR A 122 -3.81 -13.60 -20.87
C THR A 122 -4.14 -14.96 -20.26
N ALA A 123 -5.41 -15.38 -20.26
CA ALA A 123 -5.82 -16.70 -19.77
C ALA A 123 -5.16 -17.84 -20.57
N VAL A 124 -5.12 -17.71 -21.90
CA VAL A 124 -4.48 -18.68 -22.80
C VAL A 124 -2.97 -18.74 -22.56
N GLU A 125 -2.27 -17.62 -22.46
CA GLU A 125 -0.82 -17.59 -22.19
C GLU A 125 -0.48 -18.21 -20.82
N LEU A 126 -1.37 -18.06 -19.84
CA LEU A 126 -1.22 -18.63 -18.49
C LEU A 126 -1.69 -20.09 -18.38
N ASN A 127 -2.26 -20.67 -19.44
CA ASN A 127 -2.90 -21.99 -19.43
C ASN A 127 -3.97 -22.14 -18.35
N MET A 128 -4.83 -21.13 -18.22
CA MET A 128 -5.93 -21.09 -17.27
C MET A 128 -7.27 -20.89 -17.98
N THR A 129 -8.35 -21.33 -17.33
CA THR A 129 -9.68 -20.99 -17.82
C THR A 129 -10.01 -19.53 -17.51
N MET A 130 -10.91 -18.92 -18.30
CA MET A 130 -11.40 -17.56 -18.03
C MET A 130 -12.02 -17.47 -16.63
N ALA A 131 -12.77 -18.48 -16.21
CA ALA A 131 -13.40 -18.53 -14.90
C ALA A 131 -12.36 -18.50 -13.76
N ASP A 132 -11.27 -19.27 -13.89
CA ASP A 132 -10.20 -19.29 -12.89
C ASP A 132 -9.45 -17.94 -12.83
N LEU A 133 -9.23 -17.31 -13.99
CA LEU A 133 -8.59 -16.01 -14.06
C LEU A 133 -9.47 -14.92 -13.42
N ASP A 134 -10.78 -14.93 -13.70
CA ASP A 134 -11.74 -14.00 -13.12
C ASP A 134 -11.88 -14.20 -11.61
N GLN A 135 -11.98 -15.44 -11.14
CA GLN A 135 -12.05 -15.75 -9.71
C GLN A 135 -10.79 -15.27 -8.98
N TRP A 136 -9.61 -15.51 -9.55
CA TRP A 136 -8.35 -15.01 -8.98
C TRP A 136 -8.29 -13.48 -9.01
N SER A 137 -8.73 -12.84 -10.09
CA SER A 137 -8.75 -11.38 -10.23
C SER A 137 -9.64 -10.74 -9.17
N GLN A 138 -10.84 -11.27 -8.95
CA GLN A 138 -11.75 -10.81 -7.89
C GLN A 138 -11.13 -10.96 -6.49
N ALA A 139 -10.53 -12.12 -6.20
CA ALA A 139 -9.85 -12.35 -4.93
C ALA A 139 -8.62 -11.45 -4.74
N PHE A 140 -7.96 -11.05 -5.82
CA PHE A 140 -6.86 -10.08 -5.76
C PHE A 140 -7.40 -8.67 -5.47
N GLN A 141 -8.43 -8.23 -6.21
CA GLN A 141 -9.06 -6.91 -6.06
C GLN A 141 -9.67 -6.71 -4.67
N SER A 142 -10.27 -7.74 -4.06
CA SER A 142 -10.83 -7.64 -2.71
C SER A 142 -9.77 -7.33 -1.63
N ASN A 143 -8.49 -7.55 -1.93
CA ASN A 143 -7.37 -7.24 -1.04
C ASN A 143 -6.69 -5.90 -1.38
N VAL A 144 -7.14 -5.20 -2.42
CA VAL A 144 -6.65 -3.87 -2.79
C VAL A 144 -7.69 -2.86 -2.33
N HIS A 145 -7.33 -2.03 -1.35
CA HIS A 145 -8.17 -0.92 -0.93
C HIS A 145 -7.96 0.26 -1.88
N GLN A 146 -9.05 0.79 -2.43
CA GLN A 146 -9.07 2.04 -3.18
C GLN A 146 -10.03 3.00 -2.50
N SER A 147 -9.75 4.30 -2.58
CA SER A 147 -10.68 5.30 -2.07
C SER A 147 -11.95 5.29 -2.92
N LEU A 148 -13.11 5.45 -2.27
CA LEU A 148 -14.40 5.49 -2.98
C LEU A 148 -14.48 6.72 -3.92
N ASP A 149 -13.79 7.80 -3.53
CA ASP A 149 -13.74 9.07 -4.26
C ASP A 149 -12.94 8.96 -5.57
N GLU A 150 -11.87 8.14 -5.61
CA GLU A 150 -11.13 7.88 -6.87
C GLU A 150 -11.91 7.03 -7.87
N VAL A 151 -12.84 6.20 -7.40
CA VAL A 151 -13.65 5.30 -8.23
C VAL A 151 -15.04 5.87 -8.50
N TYR A 152 -15.33 7.09 -8.03
CA TYR A 152 -16.59 7.75 -8.30
C TYR A 152 -16.72 8.10 -9.79
N ASP A 153 -17.65 7.43 -10.46
CA ASP A 153 -18.10 7.73 -11.81
C ASP A 153 -19.63 7.89 -11.74
N GLU A 154 -20.13 9.02 -12.25
CA GLU A 154 -21.56 9.38 -12.26
C GLU A 154 -22.41 8.33 -13.00
N TYR A 155 -21.79 7.55 -13.88
CA TYR A 155 -22.41 6.46 -14.62
C TYR A 155 -22.08 5.07 -14.07
N SER A 156 -21.40 4.97 -12.92
CA SER A 156 -21.02 3.69 -12.35
C SER A 156 -22.25 2.89 -11.93
N ILE A 157 -22.31 1.63 -12.35
CA ILE A 157 -23.32 0.64 -11.95
C ILE A 157 -23.49 0.57 -10.42
N TRP A 158 -22.41 0.86 -9.67
CA TRP A 158 -22.43 0.87 -8.21
C TRP A 158 -23.27 2.00 -7.60
N TYR A 159 -23.50 3.10 -8.33
CA TYR A 159 -24.32 4.23 -7.90
C TYR A 159 -25.68 4.29 -8.61
N VAL A 160 -25.99 3.35 -9.50
CA VAL A 160 -27.31 3.24 -10.13
C VAL A 160 -28.33 2.83 -9.08
N SER A 161 -29.28 3.70 -8.78
CA SER A 161 -30.44 3.33 -7.98
C SER A 161 -31.43 2.57 -8.86
N ASP A 162 -31.80 1.36 -8.43
CA ASP A 162 -32.87 0.56 -9.06
C ASP A 162 -34.26 1.21 -8.90
N LYS A 163 -34.35 2.22 -8.03
CA LYS A 163 -35.52 3.08 -7.88
C LYS A 163 -35.36 4.29 -8.79
N GLY A 164 -36.39 4.58 -9.60
CA GLY A 164 -36.44 5.79 -10.39
C GLY A 164 -36.31 7.03 -9.50
N ASN A 165 -35.65 8.06 -10.00
CA ASN A 165 -35.54 9.31 -9.25
C ASN A 165 -36.94 9.96 -9.10
N PRO A 166 -37.15 10.86 -8.12
CA PRO A 166 -38.45 11.49 -7.89
C PRO A 166 -38.99 12.24 -9.11
N GLU A 167 -38.10 12.76 -9.94
CA GLU A 167 -38.43 13.50 -11.17
C GLU A 167 -38.98 12.57 -12.27
N GLU A 168 -38.41 11.37 -12.43
CA GLU A 168 -38.88 10.33 -13.34
C GLU A 168 -40.22 9.75 -12.90
N GLU A 169 -40.44 9.56 -11.59
CA GLU A 169 -41.75 9.15 -11.07
C GLU A 169 -42.82 10.23 -11.31
N LEU A 170 -42.47 11.49 -11.09
CA LEU A 170 -43.36 12.62 -11.36
C LEU A 170 -43.68 12.72 -12.86
N SER A 171 -42.67 12.66 -13.72
CA SER A 171 -42.80 12.71 -15.18
C SER A 171 -43.63 11.54 -15.73
N LYS A 172 -43.44 10.32 -15.21
CA LYS A 172 -44.31 9.17 -15.53
C LYS A 172 -45.76 9.43 -15.12
N THR A 173 -45.98 10.04 -13.96
CA THR A 173 -47.33 10.35 -13.45
C THR A 173 -48.01 11.43 -14.30
N GLU A 174 -47.28 12.47 -14.67
CA GLU A 174 -47.74 13.55 -15.55
C GLU A 174 -48.04 13.05 -16.97
N LEU A 175 -47.14 12.27 -17.56
CA LEU A 175 -47.34 11.65 -18.87
C LEU A 175 -48.59 10.77 -18.87
N ARG A 176 -48.76 9.95 -17.83
CA ARG A 176 -49.93 9.09 -17.65
C ARG A 176 -51.22 9.89 -17.52
N ASN A 177 -51.19 11.05 -16.87
CA ASN A 177 -52.34 11.95 -16.76
C ASN A 177 -52.65 12.68 -18.07
N ALA A 178 -51.62 13.07 -18.84
CA ALA A 178 -51.78 13.72 -20.13
C ALA A 178 -52.39 12.78 -21.18
N LEU A 179 -51.90 11.55 -21.26
CA LEU A 179 -52.45 10.51 -22.14
C LEU A 179 -53.90 10.13 -21.81
N ARG A 180 -54.32 10.30 -20.55
CA ARG A 180 -55.69 10.01 -20.12
C ARG A 180 -56.69 11.12 -20.46
N LYS A 181 -56.19 12.31 -20.79
CA LYS A 181 -56.97 13.49 -21.18
C LYS A 181 -57.05 13.71 -22.70
N ALA A 182 -56.27 12.96 -23.48
CA ALA A 182 -56.31 12.91 -24.94
C ALA A 182 -57.27 11.82 -25.42
#